data_AF-A0AAV3UDB9-F1
#
_entry.id   AF-A0AAV3UDB9-F1
#
_cell.length_a   1.000
_cell.length_b   1.000
_cell.length_c   1.000
_cell.angle_alpha   90.00
_cell.angle_beta   90.00
_cell.angle_gamma   90.00
#
_symmetry.space_group_name_H-M   'P 1'
#
loop_
_entity.id
_entity.type
_entity.pdbx_description
1 polymer ?
#
loop_
_entity_poly.entity_id
_entity_poly.type
_entity_poly.pdbx_seq_one_letter_code
_entity_poly.pdbx_strand_id
1 'polypeptide(L)'
;MQSVGLEDDRVQHTDSAVTLDLAEAREAVDERPLREVSALVADTAREYVRKRGFIKGGELQPLDDTYLVAQELRHIADVFSRALEIRDDEELYFFSLLRGADTGERPATADVPESLYEVRGLAVSESLHDYHDEMGDWVREHDAGREGRNTLETLGEHVRRARALEGGLDIDTADTLVSSARDLARYFREGDENALVSTRDTLDRIE
;
A
#
# COMPACT_ATOMS: atom_id res chain seq x y z
N MET A 1 -15.48 -48.33 -1.32
CA MET A 1 -15.88 -47.12 -2.05
C MET A 1 -14.88 -46.04 -1.71
N GLN A 2 -13.98 -45.75 -2.64
CA GLN A 2 -12.93 -44.75 -2.48
C GLN A 2 -13.55 -43.42 -2.91
N SER A 3 -13.78 -42.54 -1.94
CA SER A 3 -14.25 -41.18 -2.18
C SER A 3 -13.07 -40.38 -2.70
N VAL A 4 -12.95 -40.26 -4.02
CA VAL A 4 -12.10 -39.24 -4.66
C VAL A 4 -12.87 -37.94 -4.55
N GLY A 5 -12.52 -37.12 -3.55
CA GLY A 5 -12.89 -35.71 -3.57
C GLY A 5 -12.28 -35.11 -4.82
N LEU A 6 -13.10 -34.48 -5.63
CA LEU A 6 -12.69 -33.72 -6.80
C LEU A 6 -11.56 -32.77 -6.37
N GLU A 7 -10.46 -32.79 -7.12
CA GLU A 7 -9.45 -31.74 -7.17
C GLU A 7 -10.18 -30.46 -7.60
N ASP A 8 -10.84 -29.79 -6.65
CA ASP A 8 -11.25 -28.40 -6.85
C ASP A 8 -9.96 -27.60 -6.77
N ASP A 9 -9.54 -27.10 -7.94
CA ASP A 9 -8.55 -26.06 -8.13
C ASP A 9 -8.67 -25.04 -6.99
N ARG A 10 -7.80 -25.13 -5.99
CA ARG A 10 -7.75 -24.15 -4.91
C ARG A 10 -7.13 -22.89 -5.49
N VAL A 11 -7.99 -22.07 -6.07
CA VAL A 11 -7.64 -20.78 -6.61
C VAL A 11 -7.17 -19.88 -5.44
N GLN A 12 -5.96 -19.33 -5.54
CA GLN A 12 -5.36 -18.50 -4.50
C GLN A 12 -6.27 -17.30 -4.15
N HIS A 13 -6.39 -17.02 -2.85
CA HIS A 13 -7.20 -15.91 -2.35
C HIS A 13 -6.60 -15.35 -1.06
N THR A 14 -6.19 -14.09 -1.11
CA THR A 14 -5.59 -13.35 0.01
C THR A 14 -6.44 -12.14 0.39
N ASP A 15 -7.22 -11.62 -0.56
CA ASP A 15 -8.02 -10.42 -0.37
C ASP A 15 -9.36 -10.68 0.34
N SER A 16 -9.42 -10.44 1.65
CA SER A 16 -10.68 -10.48 2.39
C SER A 16 -11.62 -9.34 1.94
N ALA A 17 -12.92 -9.61 1.84
CA ALA A 17 -13.93 -8.60 1.50
C ALA A 17 -14.21 -7.65 2.68
N VAL A 18 -13.23 -6.81 3.02
CA VAL A 18 -13.29 -5.80 4.08
C VAL A 18 -13.24 -4.40 3.49
N THR A 19 -13.92 -3.46 4.14
CA THR A 19 -13.86 -2.02 3.81
C THR A 19 -13.16 -1.28 4.93
N LEU A 20 -12.46 -0.19 4.59
CA LEU A 20 -11.90 0.73 5.57
C LEU A 20 -13.04 1.58 6.16
N ASP A 21 -13.54 1.22 7.34
CA ASP A 21 -14.61 1.95 8.01
C ASP A 21 -14.04 2.92 9.05
N LEU A 22 -14.06 4.22 8.73
CA LEU A 22 -13.55 5.29 9.58
C LEU A 22 -14.67 6.11 10.24
N ALA A 23 -15.93 5.65 10.19
CA ALA A 23 -17.07 6.42 10.68
C ALA A 23 -16.93 6.80 12.15
N GLU A 24 -16.59 5.84 13.02
CA GLU A 24 -16.40 6.07 14.46
C GLU A 24 -15.29 7.11 14.72
N ALA A 25 -14.17 7.02 14.00
CA ALA A 25 -13.08 7.95 14.13
C ALA A 25 -13.45 9.37 13.69
N ARG A 26 -14.24 9.50 12.61
CA ARG A 26 -14.73 10.78 12.09
C ARG A 26 -15.70 11.46 13.05
N GLU A 27 -16.60 10.69 13.65
CA GLU A 27 -17.54 11.20 14.66
C GLU A 27 -16.81 11.69 15.93
N ALA A 28 -15.70 11.04 16.28
CA ALA A 28 -14.90 11.38 17.46
C ALA A 28 -14.08 12.68 17.36
N VAL A 29 -13.86 13.23 16.15
CA VAL A 29 -12.92 14.35 15.90
C VAL A 29 -13.24 15.58 16.78
N ASP A 30 -14.51 15.95 16.89
CA ASP A 30 -14.95 17.13 17.65
C ASP A 30 -15.25 16.80 19.13
N GLU A 31 -15.25 15.52 19.49
CA GLU A 31 -15.69 15.04 20.81
C GLU A 31 -14.52 14.62 21.70
N ARG A 32 -13.40 14.19 21.10
CA ARG A 32 -12.29 13.56 21.79
C ARG A 32 -10.96 14.24 21.45
N PRO A 33 -9.97 14.22 22.36
CA PRO A 33 -8.63 14.71 22.06
C PRO A 33 -8.01 14.00 20.86
N LEU A 34 -7.26 14.72 20.02
CA LEU A 34 -6.66 14.18 18.79
C LEU A 34 -5.85 12.89 19.01
N ARG A 35 -5.14 12.76 20.14
CA ARG A 35 -4.41 11.52 20.49
C ARG A 35 -5.31 10.28 20.55
N GLU A 36 -6.55 10.44 21.03
CA GLU A 36 -7.50 9.35 21.19
C GLU A 36 -8.16 8.99 19.86
N VAL A 37 -8.48 10.00 19.06
CA VAL A 37 -8.93 9.83 17.67
C VAL A 37 -7.84 9.10 16.87
N SER A 38 -6.59 9.52 17.03
CA SER A 38 -5.43 8.90 16.36
C SER A 38 -5.26 7.44 16.78
N ALA A 39 -5.41 7.10 18.05
CA ALA A 39 -5.36 5.70 18.49
C ALA A 39 -6.45 4.84 17.81
N LEU A 40 -7.68 5.34 17.72
CA LEU A 40 -8.78 4.67 17.04
C LEU A 40 -8.51 4.50 15.53
N VAL A 41 -8.00 5.54 14.86
CA VAL A 41 -7.62 5.47 13.45
C VAL A 41 -6.48 4.46 13.23
N ALA A 42 -5.46 4.46 14.09
CA ALA A 42 -4.33 3.53 13.98
C ALA A 42 -4.79 2.07 14.07
N ASP A 43 -5.68 1.75 15.02
CA ASP A 43 -6.21 0.40 15.20
C ASP A 43 -7.11 -0.03 14.03
N THR A 44 -7.99 0.87 13.57
CA THR A 44 -8.88 0.63 12.42
C THR A 44 -8.08 0.37 11.15
N ALA A 45 -7.11 1.25 10.84
CA ALA A 45 -6.26 1.12 9.66
C ALA A 45 -5.39 -0.14 9.73
N ARG A 46 -4.84 -0.46 10.91
CA ARG A 46 -4.07 -1.69 11.14
C ARG A 46 -4.92 -2.94 10.91
N GLU A 47 -6.16 -2.97 11.38
CA GLU A 47 -7.05 -4.10 11.15
C GLU A 47 -7.41 -4.27 9.68
N TYR A 48 -7.71 -3.17 8.98
CA TYR A 48 -7.98 -3.17 7.54
C TYR A 48 -6.78 -3.70 6.75
N VAL A 49 -5.59 -3.13 6.93
CA VAL A 49 -4.36 -3.54 6.24
C VAL A 49 -4.06 -5.02 6.49
N ARG A 50 -4.22 -5.51 7.72
CA ARG A 50 -3.97 -6.93 8.06
C ARG A 50 -4.88 -7.91 7.33
N LYS A 51 -6.10 -7.50 6.98
CA LYS A 51 -7.10 -8.36 6.33
C LYS A 51 -7.10 -8.20 4.81
N ARG A 52 -6.60 -7.08 4.31
CA ARG A 52 -6.49 -6.81 2.88
C ARG A 52 -5.36 -7.65 2.28
N GLY A 53 -5.59 -8.15 1.07
CA GLY A 53 -4.60 -8.79 0.23
C GLY A 53 -4.81 -8.35 -1.22
N PHE A 54 -4.05 -8.93 -2.15
CA PHE A 54 -4.08 -8.48 -3.54
C PHE A 54 -4.40 -9.59 -4.53
N ILE A 55 -4.85 -10.76 -4.07
CA ILE A 55 -5.28 -11.84 -4.95
C ILE A 55 -6.71 -12.22 -4.61
N LYS A 56 -7.60 -12.10 -5.60
CA LYS A 56 -9.03 -12.37 -5.44
C LYS A 56 -9.51 -13.38 -6.48
N GLY A 57 -9.72 -14.62 -6.04
CA GLY A 57 -10.11 -15.68 -6.95
C GLY A 57 -9.05 -15.90 -8.03
N GLY A 58 -7.77 -15.90 -7.63
CA GLY A 58 -6.64 -16.17 -8.51
C GLY A 58 -6.18 -14.96 -9.31
N GLU A 59 -7.01 -13.93 -9.36
CA GLU A 59 -6.73 -12.71 -10.09
C GLU A 59 -5.97 -11.72 -9.20
N LEU A 60 -4.80 -11.29 -9.66
CA LEU A 60 -4.07 -10.17 -9.06
C LEU A 60 -4.93 -8.90 -9.15
N GLN A 61 -5.01 -8.18 -8.05
CA GLN A 61 -5.73 -6.93 -7.90
C GLN A 61 -4.74 -5.75 -7.94
N PRO A 62 -5.17 -4.57 -8.40
CA PRO A 62 -4.32 -3.38 -8.37
C PRO A 62 -4.02 -2.94 -6.93
N LEU A 63 -2.83 -2.38 -6.72
CA LEU A 63 -2.53 -1.61 -5.52
C LEU A 63 -3.37 -0.32 -5.52
N ASP A 64 -4.49 -0.31 -4.81
CA ASP A 64 -5.41 0.82 -4.75
C ASP A 64 -4.94 1.94 -3.79
N ASP A 65 -5.44 3.16 -3.99
CA ASP A 65 -5.10 4.30 -3.14
C ASP A 65 -5.68 4.17 -1.72
N THR A 66 -6.81 3.46 -1.55
CA THR A 66 -7.37 3.18 -0.22
C THR A 66 -6.38 2.43 0.66
N TYR A 67 -5.67 1.43 0.12
CA TYR A 67 -4.63 0.71 0.85
C TYR A 67 -3.44 1.61 1.19
N LEU A 68 -2.97 2.44 0.25
CA LEU A 68 -1.87 3.37 0.48
C LEU A 68 -2.21 4.39 1.58
N VAL A 69 -3.42 4.96 1.53
CA VAL A 69 -3.90 5.90 2.53
C VAL A 69 -4.11 5.20 3.88
N ALA A 70 -4.60 3.96 3.90
CA ALA A 70 -4.74 3.20 5.14
C ALA A 70 -3.38 2.94 5.80
N GLN A 71 -2.37 2.54 5.02
CA GLN A 71 -1.00 2.37 5.53
C GLN A 71 -0.44 3.69 6.08
N GLU A 72 -0.67 4.79 5.38
CA GLU A 72 -0.23 6.10 5.84
C GLU A 72 -0.94 6.57 7.12
N LEU A 73 -2.27 6.43 7.17
CA LEU A 73 -3.06 6.68 8.38
C LEU A 73 -2.58 5.83 9.55
N ARG A 74 -2.28 4.55 9.32
CA ARG A 74 -1.78 3.64 10.35
C ARG A 74 -0.51 4.20 11.00
N HIS A 75 0.43 4.69 10.21
CA HIS A 75 1.71 5.22 10.74
C HIS A 75 1.57 6.61 11.36
N ILE A 76 0.91 7.56 10.68
CA ILE A 76 0.71 8.92 11.19
C ILE A 76 -0.06 8.87 12.51
N ALA A 77 -1.14 8.08 12.55
CA ALA A 77 -1.98 7.98 13.73
C ALA A 77 -1.25 7.28 14.90
N ASP A 78 -0.36 6.31 14.62
CA ASP A 78 0.48 5.71 15.66
C ASP A 78 1.42 6.74 16.29
N VAL A 79 2.05 7.59 15.47
CA VAL A 79 2.88 8.72 15.93
C VAL A 79 2.06 9.72 16.73
N PHE A 80 0.93 10.19 16.18
CA PHE A 80 0.09 11.21 16.82
C PHE A 80 -0.54 10.73 18.12
N SER A 81 -0.86 9.44 18.24
CA SER A 81 -1.41 8.87 19.48
C SER A 81 -0.44 8.99 20.67
N ARG A 82 0.86 9.19 20.41
CA ARG A 82 1.94 9.25 21.41
C ARG A 82 2.64 10.62 21.44
N ALA A 83 2.36 11.49 20.47
CA ALA A 83 2.98 12.80 20.36
C ALA A 83 2.56 13.72 21.50
N LEU A 84 3.51 14.53 21.98
CA LEU A 84 3.23 15.58 22.97
C LEU A 84 2.67 16.84 22.31
N GLU A 85 3.14 17.14 21.10
CA GLU A 85 2.74 18.28 20.29
C GLU A 85 2.61 17.80 18.84
N ILE A 86 1.58 18.30 18.16
CA ILE A 86 1.30 18.07 16.74
C ILE A 86 1.14 19.46 16.13
N ARG A 87 1.78 19.69 14.99
CA ARG A 87 1.68 21.00 14.32
C ARG A 87 0.40 21.11 13.49
N ASP A 88 -0.07 22.33 13.29
CA ASP A 88 -1.32 22.59 12.55
C ASP A 88 -1.30 22.04 11.11
N ASP A 89 -0.15 22.06 10.45
CA ASP A 89 0.04 21.49 9.09
C ASP A 89 -0.08 19.97 9.10
N GLU A 90 0.49 19.31 10.12
CA GLU A 90 0.41 17.87 10.33
C GLU A 90 -1.03 17.42 10.66
N GLU A 91 -1.73 18.18 11.51
CA GLU A 91 -3.13 17.94 11.87
C GLU A 91 -4.06 18.10 10.66
N LEU A 92 -3.90 19.19 9.90
CA LEU A 92 -4.68 19.43 8.68
C LEU A 92 -4.49 18.31 7.65
N TYR A 93 -3.24 17.85 7.50
CA TYR A 93 -2.90 16.76 6.61
C TYR A 93 -3.54 15.43 7.06
N PHE A 94 -3.45 15.10 8.36
CA PHE A 94 -4.10 13.92 8.94
C PHE A 94 -5.63 13.93 8.71
N PHE A 95 -6.29 15.07 8.91
CA PHE A 95 -7.73 15.17 8.65
C PHE A 95 -8.10 15.06 7.17
N SER A 96 -7.21 15.51 6.27
CA SER A 96 -7.39 15.33 4.83
C SER A 96 -7.38 13.84 4.46
N LEU A 97 -6.42 13.08 5.00
CA LEU A 97 -6.40 11.61 4.85
C LEU A 97 -7.65 10.97 5.46
N LEU A 98 -7.99 11.32 6.71
CA LEU A 98 -9.13 10.74 7.42
C LEU A 98 -10.46 10.93 6.66
N ARG A 99 -10.62 12.07 5.96
CA ARG A 99 -11.82 12.36 5.16
C ARG A 99 -11.89 11.54 3.88
N GLY A 100 -10.77 11.30 3.22
CA GLY A 100 -10.71 10.74 1.85
C GLY A 100 -10.34 9.26 1.75
N ALA A 101 -9.86 8.65 2.83
CA ALA A 101 -9.24 7.33 2.78
C ALA A 101 -10.13 6.21 2.22
N ASP A 102 -11.38 6.14 2.66
CA ASP A 102 -12.35 5.10 2.26
C ASP A 102 -12.88 5.29 0.83
N THR A 103 -12.67 6.47 0.23
CA THR A 103 -12.97 6.75 -1.18
C THR A 103 -11.74 6.71 -2.08
N GLY A 104 -10.56 6.38 -1.54
CA GLY A 104 -9.30 6.32 -2.28
C GLY A 104 -8.72 7.68 -2.63
N GLU A 105 -9.15 8.75 -1.95
CA GLU A 105 -8.56 10.08 -2.13
C GLU A 105 -7.25 10.17 -1.34
N ARG A 106 -6.14 10.14 -2.08
CA ARG A 106 -4.79 10.29 -1.52
C ARG A 106 -4.25 11.69 -1.84
N PRO A 107 -3.89 12.51 -0.83
CA PRO A 107 -3.19 13.77 -1.04
C PRO A 107 -1.90 13.61 -1.83
N ALA A 108 -1.61 14.57 -2.72
CA ALA A 108 -0.41 14.55 -3.55
C ALA A 108 0.85 14.72 -2.71
N THR A 109 2.02 14.36 -3.26
CA THR A 109 3.32 14.49 -2.56
C THR A 109 3.60 15.93 -2.13
N ALA A 110 3.20 16.91 -2.94
CA ALA A 110 3.34 18.34 -2.64
C ALA A 110 2.47 18.84 -1.48
N ASP A 111 1.43 18.09 -1.09
CA ASP A 111 0.54 18.43 0.03
C ASP A 111 1.02 17.82 1.36
N VAL A 112 2.06 16.97 1.33
CA VAL A 112 2.59 16.33 2.53
C VAL A 112 3.48 17.33 3.27
N PRO A 113 3.26 17.55 4.58
CA PRO A 113 4.20 18.32 5.40
C PRO A 113 5.59 17.67 5.43
N GLU A 114 6.67 18.46 5.36
CA GLU A 114 8.05 17.94 5.33
C GLU A 114 8.39 17.02 6.52
N SER A 115 7.83 17.29 7.70
CA SER A 115 8.02 16.43 8.89
C SER A 115 7.39 15.04 8.76
N LEU A 116 6.43 14.88 7.85
CA LEU A 116 5.73 13.63 7.60
C LEU A 116 6.28 12.90 6.38
N TYR A 117 7.32 13.43 5.71
CA TYR A 117 7.96 12.75 4.58
C TYR A 117 8.49 11.36 4.97
N GLU A 118 9.15 11.24 6.12
CA GLU A 118 9.65 9.95 6.60
C GLU A 118 8.50 8.97 6.86
N VAL A 119 7.41 9.44 7.46
CA VAL A 119 6.23 8.63 7.75
C VAL A 119 5.55 8.15 6.46
N ARG A 120 5.42 9.05 5.48
CA ARG A 120 4.92 8.73 4.13
C ARG A 120 5.83 7.72 3.43
N GLY A 121 7.14 7.88 3.52
CA GLY A 121 8.12 6.96 2.96
C GLY A 121 8.01 5.56 3.58
N LEU A 122 7.85 5.49 4.91
CA LEU A 122 7.67 4.23 5.62
C LEU A 122 6.39 3.51 5.16
N ALA A 123 5.27 4.23 5.13
CA ALA A 123 3.97 3.71 4.67
C ALA A 123 4.04 3.16 3.24
N VAL A 124 4.69 3.89 2.32
CA VAL A 124 4.88 3.45 0.94
C VAL A 124 5.78 2.22 0.88
N SER A 125 6.90 2.20 1.60
CA SER A 125 7.86 1.08 1.55
C SER A 125 7.25 -0.24 2.01
N GLU A 126 6.40 -0.21 3.04
CA GLU A 126 5.67 -1.38 3.50
C GLU A 126 4.56 -1.76 2.53
N SER A 127 3.81 -0.79 2.00
CA SER A 127 2.77 -1.09 1.01
C SER A 127 3.34 -1.80 -0.22
N LEU A 128 4.49 -1.34 -0.70
CA LEU A 128 5.21 -1.94 -1.80
C LEU A 128 5.75 -3.33 -1.46
N HIS A 129 6.15 -3.55 -0.21
CA HIS A 129 6.60 -4.86 0.25
C HIS A 129 5.47 -5.88 0.24
N ASP A 130 4.34 -5.54 0.87
CA ASP A 130 3.17 -6.42 0.92
C ASP A 130 2.70 -6.74 -0.50
N TYR A 131 2.66 -5.72 -1.38
CA TYR A 131 2.25 -5.91 -2.76
C TYR A 131 3.26 -6.70 -3.59
N HIS A 132 4.57 -6.50 -3.37
CA HIS A 132 5.63 -7.25 -4.05
C HIS A 132 5.58 -8.73 -3.69
N ASP A 133 5.38 -9.05 -2.42
CA ASP A 133 5.26 -10.44 -1.94
C ASP A 133 4.06 -11.12 -2.60
N GLU A 134 2.90 -10.45 -2.66
CA GLU A 134 1.69 -10.95 -3.29
C GLU A 134 1.83 -11.11 -4.82
N MET A 135 2.47 -10.16 -5.51
CA MET A 135 2.85 -10.34 -6.92
C MET A 135 3.78 -11.55 -7.10
N GLY A 136 4.74 -11.73 -6.20
CA GLY A 136 5.65 -12.87 -6.20
C GLY A 136 4.93 -14.20 -6.04
N ASP A 137 3.97 -14.28 -5.11
CA ASP A 137 3.12 -15.44 -4.94
C ASP A 137 2.31 -15.74 -6.20
N TRP A 138 1.64 -14.72 -6.75
CA TRP A 138 0.85 -14.84 -7.98
C TRP A 138 1.70 -15.34 -9.18
N VAL A 139 2.90 -14.77 -9.37
CA VAL A 139 3.83 -15.13 -10.45
C VAL A 139 4.35 -16.58 -10.35
N ARG A 140 4.35 -17.19 -9.16
CA ARG A 140 4.74 -18.62 -9.02
C ARG A 140 3.68 -19.57 -9.60
N GLU A 141 2.43 -19.13 -9.62
CA GLU A 141 1.30 -19.92 -10.10
C GLU A 141 0.91 -19.61 -11.56
N HIS A 142 1.47 -18.54 -12.14
CA HIS A 142 1.13 -18.03 -13.48
C HIS A 142 2.36 -17.89 -14.39
N ASP A 143 2.18 -18.00 -15.72
CA ASP A 143 3.28 -17.75 -16.67
C ASP A 143 3.48 -16.25 -16.91
N ALA A 144 4.33 -15.64 -16.09
CA ALA A 144 4.65 -14.22 -16.15
C ALA A 144 5.79 -13.86 -17.14
N GLY A 145 6.25 -14.81 -17.97
CA GLY A 145 7.39 -14.60 -18.86
C GLY A 145 8.72 -14.34 -18.13
N ARG A 146 9.85 -14.35 -18.85
CA ARG A 146 11.17 -14.07 -18.26
C ARG A 146 11.34 -12.60 -17.88
N GLU A 147 10.89 -11.70 -18.75
CA GLU A 147 11.09 -10.26 -18.56
C GLU A 147 10.24 -9.72 -17.40
N GLY A 148 8.99 -10.17 -17.27
CA GLY A 148 8.15 -9.87 -16.11
C GLY A 148 8.75 -10.33 -14.79
N ARG A 149 9.25 -11.57 -14.73
CA ARG A 149 9.94 -12.10 -13.52
C ARG A 149 11.19 -11.30 -13.14
N ASN A 150 12.02 -10.96 -14.12
CA ASN A 150 13.22 -10.15 -13.85
C ASN A 150 12.86 -8.75 -13.36
N THR A 151 11.83 -8.12 -13.95
CA THR A 151 11.37 -6.79 -13.53
C THR A 151 10.81 -6.82 -12.11
N LEU A 152 10.11 -7.89 -11.74
CA LEU A 152 9.65 -8.11 -10.36
C LEU A 152 10.82 -8.29 -9.37
N GLU A 153 11.88 -8.97 -9.78
CA GLU A 153 13.09 -9.11 -8.97
C GLU A 153 13.76 -7.75 -8.72
N THR A 154 13.94 -6.96 -9.78
CA THR A 154 14.48 -5.58 -9.70
C THR A 154 13.61 -4.71 -8.80
N LEU A 155 12.28 -4.69 -8.99
CA LEU A 155 11.36 -3.97 -8.10
C LEU A 155 11.58 -4.39 -6.64
N GLY A 156 11.71 -5.69 -6.37
CA GLY A 156 11.99 -6.21 -5.03
C GLY A 156 13.31 -5.70 -4.44
N GLU A 157 14.34 -5.46 -5.26
CA GLU A 157 15.59 -4.83 -4.81
C GLU A 157 15.37 -3.39 -4.36
N HIS A 158 14.65 -2.58 -5.13
CA HIS A 158 14.29 -1.22 -4.74
C HIS A 158 13.44 -1.20 -3.47
N VAL A 159 12.46 -2.10 -3.34
CA VAL A 159 11.62 -2.22 -2.14
C VAL A 159 12.46 -2.57 -0.92
N ARG A 160 13.38 -3.53 -1.03
CA ARG A 160 14.31 -3.86 0.07
C ARG A 160 15.17 -2.66 0.48
N ARG A 161 15.69 -1.90 -0.49
CA ARG A 161 16.46 -0.67 -0.22
C ARG A 161 15.60 0.40 0.46
N ALA A 162 14.39 0.64 -0.04
CA ALA A 162 13.44 1.58 0.54
C ALA A 162 13.12 1.26 2.00
N ARG A 163 12.88 -0.01 2.33
CA ARG A 163 12.65 -0.44 3.72
C ARG A 163 13.86 -0.23 4.61
N ALA A 164 15.07 -0.45 4.08
CA ALA A 164 16.30 -0.24 4.83
C ALA A 164 16.56 1.24 5.17
N LEU A 165 15.90 2.18 4.48
CA LEU A 165 15.94 3.61 4.80
C LEU A 165 14.97 4.01 5.91
N GLU A 166 14.08 3.11 6.35
CA GLU A 166 13.15 3.34 7.47
C GLU A 166 12.35 4.65 7.34
N GLY A 167 11.93 4.99 6.12
CA GLY A 167 11.20 6.22 5.82
C GLY A 167 12.03 7.30 5.12
N GLY A 168 13.37 7.23 5.17
CA GLY A 168 14.26 8.20 4.53
C GLY A 168 14.33 8.15 3.00
N LEU A 169 13.37 7.48 2.34
CA LEU A 169 13.26 7.49 0.88
C LEU A 169 12.71 8.84 0.42
N ASP A 170 13.32 9.42 -0.62
CA ASP A 170 12.80 10.61 -1.29
C ASP A 170 11.33 10.41 -1.72
N ILE A 171 10.49 11.43 -1.51
CA ILE A 171 9.04 11.31 -1.64
C ILE A 171 8.60 11.10 -3.10
N ASP A 172 9.29 11.73 -4.05
CA ASP A 172 9.00 11.56 -5.49
C ASP A 172 9.48 10.19 -5.97
N THR A 173 10.60 9.71 -5.43
CA THR A 173 11.07 8.34 -5.66
C THR A 173 10.08 7.31 -5.11
N ALA A 174 9.51 7.55 -3.93
CA ALA A 174 8.48 6.69 -3.34
C ALA A 174 7.23 6.60 -4.25
N ASP A 175 6.76 7.72 -4.78
CA ASP A 175 5.61 7.75 -5.70
C ASP A 175 5.93 7.06 -7.05
N THR A 176 7.16 7.25 -7.54
CA THR A 176 7.65 6.57 -8.75
C THR A 176 7.66 5.05 -8.59
N LEU A 177 8.07 4.54 -7.42
CA LEU A 177 8.03 3.10 -7.12
C LEU A 177 6.60 2.57 -7.04
N VAL A 178 5.65 3.33 -6.48
CA VAL A 178 4.22 2.97 -6.48
C VAL A 178 3.68 2.87 -7.90
N SER A 179 3.98 3.85 -8.76
CA SER A 179 3.58 3.81 -10.17
C SER A 179 4.20 2.61 -10.89
N SER A 180 5.49 2.33 -10.65
CA SER A 180 6.20 1.19 -11.24
C SER A 180 5.60 -0.15 -10.83
N ALA A 181 5.22 -0.31 -9.56
CA ALA A 181 4.56 -1.50 -9.07
C ALA A 181 3.16 -1.69 -9.69
N ARG A 182 2.39 -0.60 -9.83
CA ARG A 182 1.08 -0.61 -10.50
C ARG A 182 1.17 -0.96 -11.98
N ASP A 183 2.17 -0.43 -12.68
CA ASP A 183 2.40 -0.71 -14.10
C ASP A 183 2.85 -2.17 -14.31
N LEU A 184 3.71 -2.70 -13.45
CA LEU A 184 4.08 -4.12 -13.47
C LEU A 184 2.88 -5.02 -13.22
N ALA A 185 2.03 -4.68 -12.26
CA ALA A 185 0.79 -5.43 -12.03
C ALA A 185 -0.19 -5.32 -13.20
N ARG A 186 -0.25 -4.17 -13.90
CA ARG A 186 -1.02 -4.04 -15.14
C ARG A 186 -0.50 -4.98 -16.21
N TYR A 187 0.82 -5.08 -16.38
CA TYR A 187 1.41 -6.07 -17.27
C TYR A 187 0.98 -7.50 -16.90
N PHE A 188 1.05 -7.89 -15.63
CA PHE A 188 0.64 -9.23 -15.19
C PHE A 188 -0.85 -9.51 -15.41
N ARG A 189 -1.72 -8.53 -15.17
CA ARG A 189 -3.17 -8.68 -15.27
C ARG A 189 -3.69 -8.62 -16.71
N GLU A 190 -3.06 -7.79 -17.56
CA GLU A 190 -3.64 -7.37 -18.85
C GLU A 190 -2.70 -7.67 -20.03
N GLY A 191 -1.46 -8.11 -19.79
CA GLY A 191 -0.47 -8.34 -20.83
C GLY A 191 0.05 -7.06 -21.48
N ASP A 192 0.00 -5.93 -20.77
CA ASP A 192 0.43 -4.63 -21.29
C ASP A 192 1.97 -4.53 -21.37
N GLU A 193 2.52 -4.91 -22.51
CA GLU A 193 3.97 -4.85 -22.79
C GLU A 193 4.54 -3.42 -22.70
N ASN A 194 3.75 -2.38 -22.99
CA ASN A 194 4.23 -1.00 -22.85
C ASN A 194 4.42 -0.63 -21.38
N ALA A 195 3.52 -1.09 -20.50
CA ALA A 195 3.66 -0.92 -19.06
C ALA A 195 4.92 -1.63 -18.54
N LEU A 196 5.24 -2.82 -19.05
CA LEU A 196 6.46 -3.54 -18.71
C LEU A 196 7.73 -2.76 -19.12
N VAL A 197 7.80 -2.30 -20.38
CA VAL A 197 8.94 -1.53 -20.88
C VAL A 197 9.13 -0.24 -20.07
N SER A 198 8.05 0.52 -19.85
CA SER A 198 8.08 1.76 -19.05
C SER A 198 8.55 1.51 -17.62
N THR A 199 8.08 0.42 -17.00
CA THR A 199 8.49 0.03 -15.64
C THR A 199 9.97 -0.26 -15.59
N ARG A 200 10.50 -1.07 -16.51
CA ARG A 200 11.92 -1.41 -16.59
C ARG A 200 12.79 -0.17 -16.74
N ASP A 201 12.47 0.67 -17.73
CA ASP A 201 13.21 1.91 -17.98
C ASP A 201 13.18 2.82 -16.75
N THR A 202 12.08 2.84 -16.01
CA THR A 202 11.93 3.66 -14.80
C THR A 202 12.76 3.10 -13.64
N LEU A 203 12.68 1.80 -13.36
CA LEU A 203 13.45 1.17 -12.29
C LEU A 203 14.97 1.31 -12.54
N ASP A 204 15.43 1.14 -13.79
CA ASP A 204 16.83 1.32 -14.17
C ASP A 204 17.36 2.75 -13.93
N ARG A 205 16.46 3.73 -13.83
CA ARG A 205 16.80 5.15 -13.56
C ARG A 205 16.76 5.52 -12.08
N ILE A 206 16.19 4.68 -11.22
CA ILE A 206 16.15 4.90 -9.77
C ILE A 206 17.47 4.37 -9.19
N GLU A 207 18.27 5.24 -8.60
CA GLU A 207 19.55 4.84 -7.97
C GLU A 207 19.33 4.10 -6.64
#